data_AF-A0A7Z8E1R4-F1
#
_entry.id   AF-A0A7Z8E1R4-F1
#
_cell.length_a   1.000
_cell.length_b   1.000
_cell.length_c   1.000
_cell.angle_alpha   90.00
_cell.angle_beta   90.00
_cell.angle_gamma   90.00
#
_symmetry.space_group_name_H-M   'P 1'
#
loop_
_entity.id
_entity.type
_entity.pdbx_description
1 polymer ?
#
loop_
_entity_poly.entity_id
_entity_poly.type
_entity_poly.pdbx_seq_one_letter_code
_entity_poly.pdbx_strand_id
1 'polypeptide(L)'
;CIALEQLGIITLYCSAIPTVHGKINIAHGIYPIPAPATAEILKGIPIAHFDVQSELTTPTGAAFAKGLVSSFGPFPSATIQHIGYGAGSKDFDFPNILRVIQFESEFEQQDSVQVIECQIDDMTPEALGYFMNNALEQGALDAYYTPIFMKKSRPSTQLTLICKLHDKT
;
A
#
# COMPACT_ATOMS: atom_id res chain seq x y z
N CYS A 1 -11.27 11.28 12.26
CA CYS A 1 -12.60 11.39 11.61
C CYS A 1 -13.58 10.66 12.52
N ILE A 2 -14.54 11.36 13.14
CA ILE A 2 -15.36 10.81 14.24
C ILE A 2 -16.05 9.50 13.84
N ALA A 3 -16.58 9.39 12.62
CA ALA A 3 -17.23 8.17 12.15
C ALA A 3 -16.26 6.98 12.10
N LEU A 4 -15.03 7.18 11.61
CA LEU A 4 -14.02 6.11 11.56
C LEU A 4 -13.59 5.69 12.96
N GLU A 5 -13.42 6.65 13.87
CA GLU A 5 -13.07 6.38 15.28
C GLU A 5 -14.18 5.60 15.99
N GLN A 6 -15.44 5.99 15.83
CA GLN A 6 -16.58 5.29 16.43
C GLN A 6 -16.79 3.89 15.86
N LEU A 7 -16.45 3.68 14.58
CA LEU A 7 -16.52 2.37 13.92
C LEU A 7 -15.25 1.53 14.12
N GLY A 8 -14.21 2.06 14.78
CA GLY A 8 -12.93 1.37 14.97
C GLY A 8 -12.16 1.10 13.67
N ILE A 9 -12.36 1.91 12.63
CA ILE A 9 -11.72 1.74 11.32
C ILE A 9 -10.34 2.39 11.33
N ILE A 10 -9.30 1.58 11.24
CA ILE A 10 -7.89 2.00 11.20
C ILE A 10 -7.37 2.25 9.79
N THR A 11 -7.88 1.53 8.80
CA THR A 11 -7.35 1.53 7.43
C THR A 11 -8.48 1.71 6.44
N LEU A 12 -8.25 2.60 5.46
CA LEU A 12 -9.20 2.84 4.37
C LEU A 12 -8.57 2.50 3.04
N TYR A 13 -9.37 1.82 2.22
CA TYR A 13 -9.04 1.49 0.84
C TYR A 13 -10.04 2.17 -0.09
N CYS A 14 -9.57 2.62 -1.24
CA CYS A 14 -10.42 3.23 -2.25
C CYS A 14 -10.08 2.67 -3.63
N SER A 15 -11.10 2.45 -4.46
CA SER A 15 -10.87 2.21 -5.88
C SER A 15 -10.23 3.43 -6.54
N ALA A 16 -9.66 3.25 -7.73
CA ALA A 16 -9.23 4.38 -8.54
C ALA A 16 -10.38 5.40 -8.70
N ILE A 17 -10.04 6.68 -8.60
CA ILE A 17 -11.03 7.76 -8.56
C ILE A 17 -11.61 7.95 -9.97
N PRO A 18 -12.94 7.94 -10.15
CA PRO A 18 -13.52 8.16 -11.45
C PRO A 18 -13.23 9.59 -11.90
N THR A 19 -12.39 9.69 -12.93
CA THR A 19 -12.22 10.89 -13.74
C THR A 19 -13.12 10.80 -14.95
N VAL A 20 -13.79 11.91 -15.17
CA VAL A 20 -14.90 12.06 -16.11
C VAL A 20 -14.59 13.23 -17.03
N HIS A 21 -15.37 13.37 -18.09
CA HIS A 21 -15.09 14.33 -19.15
C HIS A 21 -16.14 15.45 -19.18
N GLY A 22 -15.87 16.50 -19.95
CA GLY A 22 -16.79 17.63 -20.12
C GLY A 22 -16.34 18.89 -19.40
N LYS A 23 -17.29 19.79 -19.16
CA LYS A 23 -17.07 21.09 -18.55
C LYS A 23 -18.12 21.36 -17.47
N ILE A 24 -17.74 22.07 -16.42
CA ILE A 24 -18.63 22.53 -15.36
C ILE A 24 -18.62 24.05 -15.27
N ASN A 25 -19.76 24.63 -14.88
CA ASN A 25 -19.84 26.03 -14.53
C ASN A 25 -19.62 26.20 -13.02
N ILE A 26 -18.57 26.93 -12.66
CA ILE A 26 -18.23 27.28 -11.28
C ILE A 26 -18.30 28.80 -11.11
N ALA A 27 -18.11 29.30 -9.88
CA ALA A 27 -18.13 30.75 -9.59
C ALA A 27 -17.16 31.59 -10.46
N HIS A 28 -16.14 30.94 -11.03
CA HIS A 28 -15.10 31.55 -11.85
C HIS A 28 -15.25 31.24 -13.36
N GLY A 29 -16.42 30.75 -13.78
CA GLY A 29 -16.75 30.46 -15.18
C GLY A 29 -16.72 28.97 -15.54
N ILE A 30 -16.59 28.68 -16.84
CA ILE A 30 -16.66 27.33 -17.38
C ILE A 30 -15.25 26.71 -17.39
N TYR A 31 -15.08 25.59 -16.67
CA TYR A 31 -13.81 24.87 -16.58
C TYR A 31 -13.95 23.42 -17.07
N PRO A 32 -12.87 22.80 -17.59
CA PRO A 32 -12.85 21.36 -17.85
C PRO A 32 -13.03 20.59 -16.54
N ILE A 33 -13.55 19.37 -16.64
CA ILE A 33 -13.55 18.39 -15.55
C ILE A 33 -12.28 17.55 -15.67
N PRO A 34 -11.56 17.23 -14.56
CA PRO A 34 -11.82 17.63 -13.18
C PRO A 34 -11.70 19.14 -12.93
N ALA A 35 -12.49 19.70 -12.00
CA ALA A 35 -12.35 21.10 -11.63
C ALA A 35 -10.90 21.39 -11.16
N PRO A 36 -10.38 22.63 -11.28
CA PRO A 36 -8.99 22.95 -10.95
C PRO A 36 -8.55 22.47 -9.56
N ALA A 37 -9.37 22.69 -8.53
CA ALA A 37 -9.06 22.23 -7.18
C ALA A 37 -9.04 20.70 -7.07
N THR A 38 -10.01 20.02 -7.68
CA THR A 38 -10.07 18.56 -7.74
C THR A 38 -8.83 18.00 -8.45
N ALA A 39 -8.45 18.57 -9.60
CA ALA A 39 -7.29 18.14 -10.38
C ALA A 39 -5.98 18.23 -9.59
N GLU A 40 -5.78 19.33 -8.85
CA GLU A 40 -4.59 19.51 -8.01
C GLU A 40 -4.52 18.50 -6.86
N ILE A 41 -5.65 18.19 -6.22
CA ILE A 41 -5.72 17.21 -5.12
C ILE A 41 -5.42 15.79 -5.63
N LEU A 42 -5.90 15.44 -6.83
CA LEU A 42 -5.76 14.11 -7.41
C LEU A 42 -4.35 13.80 -7.93
N LYS A 43 -3.38 14.72 -7.87
CA LYS A 43 -1.99 14.43 -8.26
C LYS A 43 -1.43 13.24 -7.47
N GLY A 44 -0.94 12.24 -8.20
CA GLY A 44 -0.40 11.00 -7.64
C GLY A 44 -1.45 10.01 -7.10
N ILE A 45 -2.75 10.25 -7.34
CA ILE A 45 -3.82 9.28 -7.06
C ILE A 45 -4.18 8.55 -8.37
N PRO A 46 -4.37 7.22 -8.37
CA PRO A 46 -4.87 6.49 -9.52
C PRO A 46 -6.27 6.96 -9.95
N ILE A 47 -6.44 7.20 -11.24
CA ILE A 47 -7.70 7.63 -11.83
C ILE A 47 -8.27 6.54 -12.74
N ALA A 48 -9.59 6.44 -12.78
CA ALA A 48 -10.33 5.53 -13.65
C ALA A 48 -11.18 6.35 -14.62
N HIS A 49 -11.28 5.91 -15.87
CA HIS A 49 -12.22 6.52 -16.80
C HIS A 49 -13.66 6.10 -16.45
N PHE A 50 -14.58 7.07 -16.46
CA PHE A 50 -16.01 6.81 -16.36
C PHE A 50 -16.76 7.73 -17.32
N ASP A 51 -17.64 7.15 -18.13
CA ASP A 51 -18.29 7.85 -19.25
C ASP A 51 -19.51 8.64 -18.76
N VAL A 52 -19.26 9.81 -18.18
CA VAL A 52 -20.32 10.76 -17.80
C VAL A 52 -19.86 12.20 -17.99
N GLN A 53 -20.77 13.08 -18.38
CA GLN A 53 -20.51 14.50 -18.59
C GLN A 53 -20.82 15.35 -17.35
N SER A 54 -20.29 14.99 -16.19
CA SER A 54 -20.51 15.70 -14.92
C SER A 54 -19.43 15.37 -13.91
N GLU A 55 -18.98 16.34 -13.09
CA GLU A 55 -18.03 16.06 -12.01
C GLU A 55 -18.68 15.15 -10.95
N LEU A 56 -18.21 13.89 -10.89
CA LEU A 56 -18.58 12.88 -9.90
C LEU A 56 -17.78 13.04 -8.61
N THR A 57 -16.48 13.29 -8.74
CA THR A 57 -15.59 13.51 -7.58
C THR A 57 -15.41 15.00 -7.36
N THR A 58 -16.04 15.54 -6.31
CA THR A 58 -15.90 16.94 -5.92
C THR A 58 -14.58 17.19 -5.17
N PRO A 59 -14.14 18.45 -4.99
CA PRO A 59 -12.93 18.76 -4.24
C PRO A 59 -12.93 18.16 -2.82
N THR A 60 -14.08 18.18 -2.14
CA THR A 60 -14.25 17.58 -0.81
C THR A 60 -14.03 16.07 -0.84
N GLY A 61 -14.65 15.36 -1.80
CA GLY A 61 -14.47 13.92 -1.95
C GLY A 61 -13.02 13.54 -2.28
N ALA A 62 -12.38 14.29 -3.18
CA ALA A 62 -10.96 14.11 -3.50
C ALA A 62 -10.06 14.36 -2.28
N ALA A 63 -10.35 15.39 -1.47
CA ALA A 63 -9.60 15.68 -0.26
C ALA A 63 -9.72 14.58 0.80
N PHE A 64 -10.93 14.02 0.98
CA PHE A 64 -11.13 12.87 1.85
C PHE A 64 -10.34 11.65 1.38
N ALA A 65 -10.40 11.34 0.09
CA ALA A 65 -9.62 10.24 -0.49
C ALA A 65 -8.11 10.47 -0.28
N LYS A 66 -7.59 11.65 -0.63
CA LYS A 66 -6.16 11.97 -0.49
C LYS A 66 -5.67 11.95 0.96
N GLY A 67 -6.50 12.43 1.89
CA GLY A 67 -6.10 12.61 3.28
C GLY A 67 -6.26 11.39 4.16
N LEU A 68 -7.20 10.48 3.86
CA LEU A 68 -7.56 9.38 4.76
C LEU A 68 -7.34 7.98 4.17
N VAL A 69 -7.25 7.83 2.84
CA VAL A 69 -7.09 6.51 2.21
C VAL A 69 -5.64 6.06 2.30
N SER A 70 -5.43 4.84 2.79
CA SER A 70 -4.11 4.23 2.96
C SER A 70 -3.58 3.65 1.66
N SER A 71 -4.45 3.13 0.80
CA SER A 71 -4.07 2.59 -0.51
C SER A 71 -5.21 2.67 -1.53
N PHE A 72 -4.84 2.85 -2.80
CA PHE A 72 -5.75 2.88 -3.93
C PHE A 72 -5.58 1.63 -4.79
N GLY A 73 -6.68 0.96 -5.14
CA GLY A 73 -6.61 -0.27 -5.94
C GLY A 73 -7.94 -1.01 -6.08
N PRO A 74 -7.93 -2.20 -6.72
CA PRO A 74 -9.11 -3.05 -6.77
C PRO A 74 -9.53 -3.48 -5.36
N PHE A 75 -10.80 -3.90 -5.23
CA PHE A 75 -11.29 -4.47 -3.98
C PHE A 75 -10.49 -5.75 -3.64
N PRO A 76 -9.98 -5.89 -2.40
CA PRO A 76 -9.14 -7.03 -2.02
C PRO A 76 -9.96 -8.33 -1.91
N SER A 77 -9.27 -9.46 -1.85
CA SER A 77 -9.88 -10.70 -1.38
C SER A 77 -10.20 -10.55 0.11
N ALA A 78 -11.48 -10.62 0.46
CA ALA A 78 -11.95 -10.35 1.81
C ALA A 78 -13.35 -10.90 2.05
N THR A 79 -13.69 -11.07 3.33
CA THR A 79 -15.05 -11.39 3.79
C THR A 79 -15.78 -10.11 4.15
N ILE A 80 -16.85 -9.81 3.42
CA ILE A 80 -17.69 -8.62 3.67
C ILE A 80 -18.49 -8.81 4.95
N GLN A 81 -18.42 -7.82 5.84
CA GLN A 81 -19.17 -7.80 7.10
C GLN A 81 -20.41 -6.90 6.98
N HIS A 82 -20.23 -5.67 6.47
CA HIS A 82 -21.31 -4.69 6.34
C HIS A 82 -21.17 -3.88 5.05
N ILE A 83 -22.31 -3.42 4.53
CA ILE A 83 -22.37 -2.55 3.35
C ILE A 83 -23.22 -1.33 3.69
N GLY A 84 -22.67 -0.15 3.45
CA GLY A 84 -23.35 1.14 3.58
C GLY A 84 -23.42 1.86 2.24
N TYR A 85 -24.47 2.67 2.06
CA TYR A 85 -24.66 3.48 0.87
C TYR A 85 -24.94 4.93 1.25
N GLY A 86 -24.33 5.86 0.52
CA GLY A 86 -24.64 7.28 0.58
C GLY A 86 -25.05 7.78 -0.81
N ALA A 87 -26.20 8.44 -0.91
CA ALA A 87 -26.68 8.99 -2.18
C ALA A 87 -26.16 10.42 -2.39
N GLY A 88 -25.74 10.72 -3.62
CA GLY A 88 -25.53 12.09 -4.08
C GLY A 88 -26.84 12.76 -4.47
N SER A 89 -26.82 14.09 -4.62
CA SER A 89 -28.00 14.89 -4.95
C SER A 89 -28.28 15.06 -6.46
N LYS A 90 -27.35 14.62 -7.32
CA LYS A 90 -27.51 14.69 -8.79
C LYS A 90 -28.17 13.42 -9.30
N ASP A 91 -29.05 13.56 -10.29
CA ASP A 91 -29.64 12.43 -11.01
C ASP A 91 -28.83 12.10 -12.27
N PHE A 92 -28.62 10.81 -12.50
CA PHE A 92 -27.99 10.25 -13.70
C PHE A 92 -28.82 9.07 -14.21
N ASP A 93 -28.46 8.54 -15.37
CA ASP A 93 -28.99 7.27 -15.92
C ASP A 93 -28.46 6.03 -15.19
N PHE A 94 -27.54 6.23 -14.23
CA PHE A 94 -27.06 5.24 -13.28
C PHE A 94 -27.23 5.73 -11.82
N PRO A 95 -27.20 4.82 -10.83
CA PRO A 95 -27.32 5.22 -9.42
C PRO A 95 -26.16 6.13 -8.96
N ASN A 96 -26.49 7.35 -8.53
CA ASN A 96 -25.52 8.27 -7.91
C ASN A 96 -25.25 7.91 -6.44
N ILE A 97 -24.58 6.77 -6.22
CA ILE A 97 -24.33 6.24 -4.88
C ILE A 97 -22.85 6.01 -4.63
N LEU A 98 -22.39 6.42 -3.45
CA LEU A 98 -21.14 5.96 -2.86
C LEU A 98 -21.43 4.71 -2.02
N ARG A 99 -20.71 3.62 -2.30
CA ARG A 99 -20.78 2.40 -1.50
C ARG A 99 -19.56 2.30 -0.60
N VAL A 100 -19.78 2.08 0.68
CA VAL A 100 -18.75 1.74 1.66
C VAL A 100 -18.93 0.28 2.06
N ILE A 101 -17.83 -0.47 2.07
CA ILE A 101 -17.83 -1.88 2.44
C ILE A 101 -16.89 -2.02 3.63
N GLN A 102 -17.43 -2.49 4.74
CA GLN A 102 -16.63 -2.97 5.85
C GLN A 102 -16.38 -4.46 5.63
N PHE A 103 -15.12 -4.86 5.67
CA PHE A 103 -14.71 -6.22 5.43
C PHE A 103 -13.59 -6.60 6.39
N GLU A 104 -13.47 -7.90 6.65
CA GLU A 104 -12.27 -8.49 7.22
C GLU A 104 -11.51 -9.10 6.06
N SER A 105 -10.29 -8.61 5.81
CA SER A 105 -9.39 -9.32 4.91
C SER A 105 -8.44 -10.14 5.76
N GLU A 106 -8.31 -11.40 5.38
CA GLU A 106 -7.06 -12.11 5.52
C GLU A 106 -6.11 -11.41 4.54
N PHE A 107 -5.53 -10.27 4.94
CA PHE A 107 -4.24 -9.95 4.37
C PHE A 107 -3.41 -11.16 4.76
N GLU A 108 -3.15 -12.08 3.82
CA GLU A 108 -1.99 -12.93 3.93
C GLU A 108 -0.89 -11.96 4.31
N GLN A 109 -0.42 -12.04 5.55
CA GLN A 109 0.86 -11.45 5.88
C GLN A 109 1.76 -12.09 4.84
N GLN A 110 2.15 -11.32 3.82
CA GLN A 110 3.22 -11.78 2.95
C GLN A 110 4.35 -12.09 3.91
N ASP A 111 4.63 -13.38 4.08
CA ASP A 111 5.70 -13.85 4.93
C ASP A 111 6.96 -13.24 4.34
N SER A 112 7.37 -12.15 4.98
CA SER A 112 8.45 -11.31 4.52
C SER A 112 9.58 -11.55 5.48
N VAL A 113 10.72 -11.91 4.89
CA VAL A 113 11.94 -12.22 5.60
C VAL A 113 13.00 -11.21 5.19
N GLN A 114 13.89 -10.89 6.12
CA GLN A 114 15.10 -10.12 5.84
C GLN A 114 16.23 -11.08 5.52
N VAL A 115 17.01 -10.73 4.51
CA VAL A 115 18.26 -11.42 4.16
C VAL A 115 19.42 -10.51 4.54
N ILE A 116 20.24 -10.96 5.49
CA ILE A 116 21.45 -10.26 5.92
C ILE A 116 22.65 -10.99 5.33
N GLU A 117 23.48 -10.27 4.58
CA GLU A 117 24.67 -10.83 3.94
C GLU A 117 25.94 -10.16 4.46
N CYS A 118 26.98 -10.96 4.72
CA CYS A 118 28.28 -10.48 5.18
C CYS A 118 29.42 -11.27 4.52
N GLN A 119 30.44 -10.58 4.04
CA GLN A 119 31.64 -11.20 3.45
C GLN A 119 32.76 -11.23 4.50
N ILE A 120 33.31 -12.42 4.75
CA ILE A 120 34.25 -12.68 5.84
C ILE A 120 35.53 -13.31 5.27
N ASP A 121 36.69 -12.66 5.45
CA ASP A 121 37.99 -13.13 4.93
C ASP A 121 39.02 -13.50 6.02
N ASP A 122 38.71 -13.30 7.30
CA ASP A 122 39.65 -13.43 8.42
C ASP A 122 39.14 -14.30 9.59
N MET A 123 38.12 -15.13 9.35
CA MET A 123 37.53 -16.00 10.37
C MET A 123 37.79 -17.49 10.10
N THR A 124 37.96 -18.28 11.16
CA THR A 124 38.19 -19.73 11.03
C THR A 124 36.88 -20.50 10.80
N PRO A 125 36.92 -21.68 10.16
CA PRO A 125 35.74 -22.52 9.98
C PRO A 125 35.02 -22.89 11.29
N GLU A 126 35.75 -23.07 12.39
CA GLU A 126 35.18 -23.38 13.70
C GLU A 126 34.38 -22.20 14.26
N ALA A 127 34.88 -20.97 14.09
CA ALA A 127 34.18 -19.76 14.51
C ALA A 127 32.92 -19.51 13.66
N LEU A 128 33.00 -19.77 12.34
CA LEU A 128 31.84 -19.75 11.45
C LEU A 128 30.78 -20.79 11.87
N GLY A 129 31.20 -22.03 12.15
CA GLY A 129 30.30 -23.08 12.63
C GLY A 129 29.63 -22.74 13.96
N TYR A 130 30.39 -22.18 14.91
CA TYR A 130 29.85 -21.69 16.18
C TYR A 130 28.81 -20.58 15.97
N PHE A 131 29.11 -19.60 15.11
CA PHE A 131 28.18 -18.51 14.80
C PHE A 131 26.87 -19.03 14.19
N MET A 132 26.95 -19.95 13.22
CA MET A 132 25.76 -20.52 12.57
C MET A 132 24.82 -21.18 13.58
N ASN A 133 25.36 -22.01 14.47
CA ASN A 133 24.56 -22.65 15.52
C ASN A 133 23.89 -21.61 16.42
N ASN A 134 24.66 -20.63 16.89
CA ASN A 134 24.13 -19.57 17.74
C ASN A 134 23.07 -18.70 17.02
N ALA A 135 23.24 -18.43 15.73
CA ALA A 135 22.29 -17.64 14.96
C ALA A 135 20.94 -18.36 14.82
N LEU A 136 20.96 -19.67 14.54
CA LEU A 136 19.75 -20.51 14.49
C LEU A 136 19.09 -20.62 15.87
N GLU A 137 19.86 -20.81 16.94
CA GLU A 137 19.34 -20.83 18.32
C GLU A 137 18.67 -19.50 18.72
N GLN A 138 19.17 -18.37 18.20
CA GLN A 138 18.58 -17.04 18.44
C GLN A 138 17.40 -16.70 17.52
N GLY A 139 16.92 -17.65 16.71
CA GLY A 139 15.68 -17.51 15.95
C GLY A 139 15.85 -17.03 14.51
N ALA A 140 17.06 -17.15 13.94
CA ALA A 140 17.19 -17.12 12.49
C ALA A 140 16.36 -18.24 11.85
N LEU A 141 15.75 -17.95 10.71
CA LEU A 141 14.94 -18.91 9.95
C LEU A 141 15.83 -19.86 9.17
N ASP A 142 16.95 -19.36 8.64
CA ASP A 142 17.97 -20.13 7.96
C ASP A 142 19.31 -19.40 7.98
N ALA A 143 20.41 -20.14 7.85
CA ALA A 143 21.76 -19.59 7.76
C ALA A 143 22.62 -20.50 6.90
N TYR A 144 23.36 -19.94 5.93
CA TYR A 144 24.30 -20.72 5.13
C TYR A 144 25.53 -19.90 4.72
N TYR A 145 26.55 -20.64 4.29
CA TYR A 145 27.83 -20.09 3.85
C TYR A 145 28.08 -20.42 2.38
N THR A 146 28.49 -19.40 1.62
CA THR A 146 28.91 -19.54 0.21
C THR A 146 30.40 -19.21 0.07
N PRO A 147 31.24 -20.09 -0.50
CA PRO A 147 32.64 -19.76 -0.76
C PRO A 147 32.72 -18.71 -1.89
N ILE A 148 33.48 -17.65 -1.66
CA ILE A 148 33.67 -16.54 -2.60
C ILE A 148 35.15 -16.17 -2.72
N PHE A 149 35.49 -15.37 -3.73
CA PHE A 149 36.79 -14.71 -3.84
C PHE A 149 36.61 -13.20 -3.69
N MET A 150 37.36 -12.60 -2.78
CA MET A 150 37.37 -11.15 -2.55
C MET A 150 38.56 -10.47 -3.26
N LYS A 151 38.61 -9.13 -3.19
CA LYS A 151 39.72 -8.32 -3.70
C LYS A 151 41.08 -8.87 -3.24
N LYS A 152 42.13 -8.66 -4.05
CA LYS A 152 43.47 -9.25 -3.85
C LYS A 152 43.48 -10.78 -3.92
N SER A 153 42.52 -11.37 -4.64
CA SER A 153 42.40 -12.83 -4.86
C SER A 153 42.36 -13.64 -3.57
N ARG A 154 41.69 -13.11 -2.54
CA ARG A 154 41.55 -13.79 -1.24
C ARG A 154 40.36 -14.75 -1.27
N PRO A 155 40.54 -16.05 -1.01
CA PRO A 155 39.44 -16.95 -0.70
C PRO A 155 38.73 -16.45 0.57
N SER A 156 37.41 -16.41 0.54
CA SER A 156 36.59 -15.85 1.62
C SER A 156 35.23 -16.56 1.68
N THR A 157 34.44 -16.25 2.69
CA THR A 157 33.12 -16.85 2.90
C THR A 157 32.06 -15.77 3.02
N GLN A 158 30.99 -15.89 2.24
CA GLN A 158 29.79 -15.08 2.41
C GLN A 158 28.82 -15.79 3.34
N LEU A 159 28.48 -15.15 4.45
CA LEU A 159 27.34 -15.49 5.28
C LEU A 159 26.08 -14.96 4.60
N THR A 160 25.05 -15.80 4.51
CA THR A 160 23.67 -15.37 4.27
C THR A 160 22.81 -15.86 5.43
N LEU A 161 22.13 -14.91 6.09
CA LEU A 161 21.24 -15.15 7.21
C LEU A 161 19.82 -14.71 6.83
N ILE A 162 18.85 -15.60 6.99
CA ILE A 162 17.43 -15.33 6.76
C ILE A 162 16.76 -15.20 8.11
N CYS A 163 16.10 -14.08 8.38
CA CYS A 163 15.41 -13.84 9.64
C CYS A 163 14.09 -13.09 9.43
N LYS A 164 13.24 -13.05 10.46
CA LYS A 164 12.01 -12.24 10.44
C LYS A 164 12.35 -10.76 10.23
N LEU A 165 11.43 -9.99 9.63
CA LEU A 165 11.58 -8.53 9.59
C LEU A 165 11.70 -8.00 11.01
N HIS A 166 12.85 -7.40 11.33
CA HIS A 166 12.99 -6.62 12.54
C HIS A 166 12.51 -5.19 12.26
N ASP A 167 11.56 -4.70 13.05
CA ASP A 167 11.20 -3.28 13.03
C ASP A 167 12.46 -2.48 13.43
N LYS A 168 12.87 -1.56 12.55
CA LYS A 168 13.92 -0.59 12.87
C LYS A 168 13.35 0.40 13.87
N THR A 169 13.61 0.20 15.16
CA THR A 169 13.48 1.24 16.20
C THR A 169 14.50 2.34 16.00
#